data_AF-A0A1U7WYG6-F1
#
_entry.id   AF-A0A1U7WYG6-F1
#
_cell.length_a   1.000
_cell.length_b   1.000
_cell.length_c   1.000
_cell.angle_alpha   90.00
_cell.angle_beta   90.00
_cell.angle_gamma   90.00
#
_symmetry.space_group_name_H-M   'P 1'
#
loop_
_entity.id
_entity.type
_entity.pdbx_description
1 polymer ?
#
loop_
_entity_poly.entity_id
_entity_poly.type
_entity_poly.pdbx_seq_one_letter_code
_entity_poly.pdbx_strand_id
1 'polypeptide(L)'
;MSKMEYWWLLIILFLANGQWCCLGCWKEERSALLQLKANINYIGSGGFLSSWMANETSDCCRWLGVVCSNSTRRITELSITVSEKDMNDTLPLFNASLFLPFRDIRALLLPGNSFVGWADTEGFEKLKQLRKLEKLDLSGNLFNRSIFLSLSQLSSLKSLNLKDYNIGSGFERLSGLNKLEILDLSDNTLNDENVLSALGKLIITLEKPSLI
;
A
#
# COMPACT_ATOMS: atom_id res chain seq x y z
N MET A 1 -17.93 -37.68 -34.54
CA MET A 1 -17.77 -36.49 -33.70
C MET A 1 -18.13 -35.28 -34.53
N SER A 2 -19.18 -34.56 -34.15
CA SER A 2 -19.66 -33.40 -34.91
C SER A 2 -18.63 -32.28 -34.89
N LYS A 3 -18.62 -31.40 -35.91
CA LYS A 3 -17.70 -30.25 -35.96
C LYS A 3 -17.83 -29.36 -34.72
N MET A 4 -19.03 -29.29 -34.12
CA MET A 4 -19.24 -28.57 -32.86
C MET A 4 -18.63 -29.29 -31.66
N GLU A 5 -18.79 -30.60 -31.51
CA GLU A 5 -18.17 -31.38 -30.42
C GLU A 5 -16.65 -31.25 -30.41
N TYR A 6 -16.02 -31.22 -31.58
CA TYR A 6 -14.56 -31.01 -31.68
C TYR A 6 -14.13 -29.64 -31.14
N TRP A 7 -14.89 -28.58 -31.45
CA TRP A 7 -14.61 -27.23 -30.95
C TRP A 7 -14.88 -27.12 -29.45
N TRP A 8 -15.94 -27.77 -28.95
CA TRP A 8 -16.22 -27.87 -27.52
C TRP A 8 -15.10 -28.61 -26.77
N LEU A 9 -14.58 -29.70 -27.32
CA LEU A 9 -13.45 -30.42 -26.74
C LEU A 9 -12.16 -29.60 -26.76
N LEU A 10 -11.89 -28.84 -27.83
CA LEU A 10 -10.77 -27.91 -27.87
C LEU A 10 -10.91 -26.80 -26.82
N ILE A 11 -12.09 -26.21 -26.66
CA ILE A 11 -12.36 -25.20 -25.62
C ILE A 11 -12.17 -25.81 -24.22
N ILE A 12 -12.70 -27.01 -23.98
CA ILE A 12 -12.53 -27.71 -22.70
C ILE A 12 -11.07 -28.08 -22.46
N LEU A 13 -10.32 -28.53 -23.46
CA LEU A 13 -8.87 -28.75 -23.36
C LEU A 13 -8.13 -27.44 -23.09
N PHE A 14 -8.50 -26.35 -23.75
CA PHE A 14 -7.92 -25.02 -23.49
C PHE A 14 -8.21 -24.52 -22.07
N LEU A 15 -9.42 -24.75 -21.55
CA LEU A 15 -9.83 -24.38 -20.19
C LEU A 15 -9.26 -25.34 -19.13
N ALA A 16 -9.17 -26.64 -19.43
CA ALA A 16 -8.70 -27.70 -18.53
C ALA A 16 -7.17 -27.79 -18.45
N ASN A 17 -6.46 -27.39 -19.50
CA ASN A 17 -5.00 -27.32 -19.47
C ASN A 17 -4.50 -26.17 -18.58
N GLY A 18 -5.36 -25.24 -18.12
CA GLY A 18 -4.97 -24.16 -17.21
C GLY A 18 -3.78 -23.32 -17.70
N GLN A 19 -3.39 -23.49 -18.97
CA GLN A 19 -2.07 -23.08 -19.48
C GLN A 19 -2.08 -21.64 -19.97
N TRP A 20 -3.13 -20.89 -19.63
CA TRP A 20 -3.18 -19.43 -19.67
C TRP A 20 -3.24 -18.85 -18.25
N CYS A 21 -2.87 -19.61 -17.22
CA CYS A 21 -2.49 -19.00 -15.96
C CYS A 21 -1.16 -18.28 -16.14
N CYS A 22 -1.26 -16.96 -16.04
CA CYS A 22 -0.19 -15.98 -16.09
C CYS A 22 1.02 -16.42 -15.25
N LEU A 23 2.19 -16.56 -15.87
CA LEU A 23 3.47 -16.51 -15.16
C LEU A 23 3.65 -15.07 -14.63
N GLY A 24 2.90 -14.69 -13.59
CA GLY A 24 2.76 -13.28 -13.22
C GLY A 24 1.72 -12.95 -12.17
N CYS A 25 1.70 -11.67 -11.79
CA CYS A 25 0.53 -11.00 -11.23
C CYS A 25 -0.47 -10.61 -12.33
N TRP A 26 -1.62 -10.06 -11.95
CA TRP A 26 -2.69 -9.69 -12.88
C TRP A 26 -2.28 -8.55 -13.82
N LYS A 27 -2.81 -8.54 -15.06
CA LYS A 27 -2.40 -7.57 -16.10
C LYS A 27 -2.61 -6.12 -15.65
N GLU A 28 -3.72 -5.84 -14.98
CA GLU A 28 -4.05 -4.51 -14.47
C GLU A 28 -3.13 -4.10 -13.33
N GLU A 29 -2.83 -5.01 -12.40
CA GLU A 29 -1.91 -4.77 -11.28
C GLU A 29 -0.48 -4.55 -11.79
N ARG A 30 -0.04 -5.36 -12.75
CA ARG A 30 1.24 -5.19 -13.41
C ARG A 30 1.36 -3.85 -14.13
N SER A 31 0.32 -3.47 -14.89
CA SER A 31 0.29 -2.16 -15.57
C SER A 31 0.38 -1.02 -14.55
N ALA A 32 -0.33 -1.13 -13.43
CA ALA A 32 -0.28 -0.15 -12.35
C ALA A 32 1.12 -0.02 -11.73
N LEU A 33 1.82 -1.13 -11.48
CA LEU A 33 3.21 -1.12 -11.01
C LEU A 33 4.14 -0.45 -12.02
N LEU A 34 4.01 -0.72 -13.32
CA LEU A 34 4.84 -0.08 -14.34
C LEU A 34 4.56 1.43 -14.45
N GLN A 35 3.30 1.85 -14.28
CA GLN A 35 2.93 3.26 -14.20
C GLN A 35 3.48 3.93 -12.94
N LEU A 36 3.44 3.24 -11.78
CA LEU A 36 4.08 3.71 -10.55
C LEU A 36 5.58 3.92 -10.78
N LYS A 37 6.28 2.94 -11.37
CA LYS A 37 7.70 3.07 -11.71
C LYS A 37 7.98 4.27 -12.62
N ALA A 38 7.15 4.50 -13.63
CA ALA A 38 7.30 5.64 -14.53
C ALA A 38 7.00 6.99 -13.83
N ASN A 39 6.07 7.01 -12.87
CA ASN A 39 5.75 8.19 -12.08
C ASN A 39 6.84 8.51 -11.04
N ILE A 40 7.54 7.48 -10.56
CA ILE A 40 8.68 7.60 -9.64
C ILE A 40 9.92 8.14 -10.35
N ASN A 41 10.03 8.06 -11.68
CA ASN A 41 11.24 8.19 -12.52
C ASN A 41 12.20 9.33 -12.10
N TYR A 42 12.91 9.07 -11.02
CA TYR A 42 13.90 9.91 -10.39
C TYR A 42 15.26 9.38 -10.81
N ILE A 43 16.12 10.29 -11.25
CA ILE A 43 17.51 10.05 -11.61
C ILE A 43 18.23 9.64 -10.32
N GLY A 44 18.16 8.37 -9.94
CA GLY A 44 18.60 7.90 -8.62
C GLY A 44 17.88 6.68 -8.08
N SER A 45 16.78 6.23 -8.69
CA SER A 45 16.12 4.95 -8.32
C SER A 45 16.94 3.68 -8.63
N GLY A 46 18.25 3.86 -8.90
CA GLY A 46 19.23 2.85 -9.28
C GLY A 46 19.44 1.81 -8.19
N GLY A 47 18.51 0.87 -8.09
CA GLY A 47 18.60 -0.27 -7.20
C GLY A 47 17.23 -0.91 -6.98
N PHE A 48 16.36 -0.26 -6.22
CA PHE A 48 15.14 -0.90 -5.68
C PHE A 48 14.14 -1.31 -6.78
N LEU A 49 13.81 -0.39 -7.68
CA LEU A 49 12.85 -0.64 -8.78
C LEU A 49 13.47 -1.25 -10.03
N SER A 50 14.76 -1.60 -9.99
CA SER A 50 15.46 -2.23 -11.13
C SER A 50 14.82 -3.56 -11.53
N SER A 51 14.33 -4.31 -10.53
CA SER A 51 13.67 -5.61 -10.71
C SER A 51 12.33 -5.52 -11.47
N TRP A 52 11.71 -4.33 -11.55
CA TRP A 52 10.40 -4.13 -12.18
C TRP A 52 10.56 -4.05 -13.71
N MET A 53 10.69 -5.20 -14.36
CA MET A 53 10.98 -5.30 -15.79
C MET A 53 9.72 -5.21 -16.65
N ALA A 54 9.76 -4.39 -17.70
CA ALA A 54 8.63 -4.24 -18.62
C ALA A 54 8.42 -5.44 -19.58
N ASN A 55 9.36 -6.38 -19.65
CA ASN A 55 9.28 -7.56 -20.52
C ASN A 55 8.00 -8.36 -20.24
N GLU A 56 7.17 -8.60 -21.26
CA GLU A 56 5.88 -9.29 -21.20
C GLU A 56 5.91 -10.64 -20.46
N THR A 57 7.06 -11.31 -20.40
CA THR A 57 7.26 -12.59 -19.71
C THR A 57 7.64 -12.48 -18.23
N SER A 58 7.85 -11.28 -17.69
CA SER A 58 8.29 -11.07 -16.31
C SER A 58 7.16 -11.28 -15.31
N ASP A 59 7.41 -12.12 -14.31
CA ASP A 59 6.53 -12.33 -13.16
C ASP A 59 6.71 -11.21 -12.12
N CYS A 60 5.75 -10.29 -12.06
CA CYS A 60 5.74 -9.19 -11.09
C CYS A 60 5.70 -9.64 -9.63
N CYS A 61 5.26 -10.85 -9.32
CA CYS A 61 5.33 -11.39 -7.95
C CYS A 61 6.77 -11.71 -7.51
N ARG A 62 7.75 -11.59 -8.41
CA ARG A 62 9.18 -11.71 -8.13
C ARG A 62 9.90 -10.37 -8.08
N TRP A 63 9.17 -9.26 -8.28
CA TRP A 63 9.73 -7.93 -8.20
C TRP A 63 9.97 -7.56 -6.73
N LEU A 64 11.06 -6.82 -6.48
CA LEU A 64 11.40 -6.35 -5.15
C LEU A 64 10.26 -5.48 -4.62
N GLY A 65 9.87 -5.74 -3.37
CA GLY A 65 8.76 -5.05 -2.72
C GLY A 65 7.37 -5.49 -3.17
N VAL A 66 7.23 -6.50 -4.04
CA VAL A 66 5.92 -7.05 -4.44
C VAL A 66 5.73 -8.43 -3.84
N VAL A 67 4.66 -8.60 -3.06
CA VAL A 67 4.25 -9.90 -2.53
C VAL A 67 2.87 -10.24 -3.05
N CYS A 68 2.71 -11.46 -3.56
CA CYS A 68 1.46 -11.96 -4.09
C CYS A 68 0.89 -13.10 -3.24
N SER A 69 -0.43 -13.24 -3.27
CA SER A 69 -1.13 -14.44 -2.80
C SER A 69 -0.71 -15.67 -3.62
N ASN A 70 -0.38 -16.75 -2.93
CA ASN A 70 0.01 -18.01 -3.58
C ASN A 70 -1.18 -18.69 -4.31
N SER A 71 -2.42 -18.38 -3.92
CA SER A 71 -3.63 -18.96 -4.52
C SER A 71 -4.22 -18.11 -5.64
N THR A 72 -4.29 -16.79 -5.46
CA THR A 72 -4.96 -15.89 -6.41
C THR A 72 -3.99 -15.16 -7.34
N ARG A 73 -2.69 -15.19 -7.04
CA ARG A 73 -1.64 -14.43 -7.73
C ARG A 73 -1.87 -12.92 -7.74
N ARG A 74 -2.79 -12.42 -6.89
CA ARG A 74 -3.04 -11.00 -6.67
C ARG A 74 -2.01 -10.43 -5.73
N ILE A 75 -1.66 -9.16 -5.90
CA ILE A 75 -0.75 -8.46 -4.99
C ILE A 75 -1.45 -8.25 -3.63
N THR A 76 -0.79 -8.70 -2.58
CA THR A 76 -1.25 -8.58 -1.18
C THR A 76 -0.41 -7.60 -0.37
N GLU A 77 0.84 -7.38 -0.75
CA GLU A 77 1.70 -6.38 -0.13
C GLU A 77 2.56 -5.69 -1.19
N LEU A 78 2.65 -4.37 -1.06
CA LEU A 78 3.46 -3.51 -1.90
C LEU A 78 4.32 -2.62 -1.02
N SER A 79 5.64 -2.74 -1.18
CA SER A 79 6.65 -1.91 -0.55
C SER A 79 7.39 -1.12 -1.62
N ILE A 80 7.41 0.20 -1.45
CA ILE A 80 8.15 1.12 -2.31
C ILE A 80 9.01 1.99 -1.41
N THR A 81 10.32 1.88 -1.60
CA THR A 81 11.29 2.76 -0.98
C THR A 81 12.15 3.36 -2.10
N VAL A 82 12.11 4.68 -2.19
CA VAL A 82 12.88 5.49 -3.10
C VAL A 82 14.10 5.98 -2.33
N SER A 83 15.28 5.67 -2.84
CA SER A 83 16.55 6.10 -2.24
C SER A 83 16.70 7.62 -2.26
N GLU A 84 17.56 8.12 -1.36
CA GLU A 84 17.78 9.53 -1.07
C GLU A 84 17.92 10.42 -2.30
N LYS A 85 17.36 11.61 -2.14
CA LYS A 85 17.20 12.64 -3.16
C LYS A 85 18.37 13.62 -3.11
N ASP A 86 18.77 14.13 -4.27
CA ASP A 86 19.50 15.39 -4.33
C ASP A 86 18.53 16.54 -3.99
N MET A 87 18.89 17.39 -3.02
CA MET A 87 18.02 18.43 -2.44
C MET A 87 17.44 19.47 -3.43
N ASN A 88 17.79 19.42 -4.72
CA ASN A 88 17.43 20.44 -5.71
C ASN A 88 16.18 20.14 -6.55
N ASP A 89 15.56 18.95 -6.45
CA ASP A 89 14.39 18.61 -7.27
C ASP A 89 13.03 18.85 -6.57
N THR A 90 11.96 18.92 -7.36
CA THR A 90 10.56 19.05 -6.92
C THR A 90 10.15 17.90 -6.00
N LEU A 91 9.44 18.18 -4.90
CA LEU A 91 9.02 17.16 -3.92
C LEU A 91 8.10 16.10 -4.57
N PRO A 92 8.31 14.79 -4.31
CA PRO A 92 7.54 13.74 -4.96
C PRO A 92 6.08 13.72 -4.47
N LEU A 93 5.16 13.68 -5.42
CA LEU A 93 3.73 13.49 -5.21
C LEU A 93 3.27 12.25 -5.99
N PHE A 94 2.53 11.35 -5.36
CA PHE A 94 1.94 10.20 -6.05
C PHE A 94 0.49 10.40 -6.41
N ASN A 95 0.11 9.88 -7.58
CA ASN A 95 -1.29 9.73 -7.93
C ASN A 95 -1.85 8.48 -7.22
N ALA A 96 -2.70 8.69 -6.21
CA ALA A 96 -3.26 7.59 -5.42
C ALA A 96 -4.14 6.64 -6.27
N SER A 97 -4.61 7.11 -7.44
CA SER A 97 -5.37 6.28 -8.38
C SER A 97 -4.58 5.08 -8.87
N LEU A 98 -3.24 5.15 -8.86
CA LEU A 98 -2.37 4.05 -9.25
C LEU A 98 -2.43 2.85 -8.29
N PHE A 99 -2.98 3.03 -7.08
CA PHE A 99 -3.18 1.92 -6.15
C PHE A 99 -4.52 1.19 -6.30
N LEU A 100 -5.50 1.80 -6.97
CA LEU A 100 -6.86 1.24 -7.14
C LEU A 100 -6.91 -0.13 -7.83
N PRO A 101 -5.98 -0.49 -8.75
CA PRO A 101 -5.94 -1.82 -9.34
C PRO A 101 -5.62 -2.95 -8.34
N PHE A 102 -4.96 -2.65 -7.22
CA PHE A 102 -4.53 -3.62 -6.20
C PHE A 102 -5.66 -3.98 -5.23
N ARG A 103 -6.73 -4.61 -5.73
CA ARG A 103 -7.96 -4.88 -4.96
C ARG A 103 -7.81 -5.81 -3.75
N ASP A 104 -6.73 -6.61 -3.74
CA ASP A 104 -6.43 -7.58 -2.69
C ASP A 104 -5.29 -7.12 -1.75
N ILE A 105 -4.81 -5.89 -1.92
CA ILE A 105 -3.75 -5.33 -1.09
C ILE A 105 -4.17 -5.28 0.37
N ARG A 106 -3.27 -5.75 1.23
CA ARG A 106 -3.40 -5.77 2.69
C ARG A 106 -2.35 -4.92 3.36
N ALA A 107 -1.18 -4.78 2.76
CA ALA A 107 -0.11 -3.92 3.25
C ALA A 107 0.40 -2.99 2.15
N LEU A 108 0.42 -1.69 2.45
CA LEU A 108 1.03 -0.67 1.61
C LEU A 108 2.12 0.01 2.43
N LEU A 109 3.36 -0.22 2.05
CA LEU A 109 4.54 0.26 2.75
C LEU A 109 5.25 1.29 1.87
N LEU A 110 5.24 2.54 2.30
CA LEU A 110 5.82 3.67 1.59
C LEU A 110 6.85 4.43 2.45
N PRO A 111 7.76 3.75 3.17
CA PRO A 111 8.67 4.43 4.10
C PRO A 111 9.75 5.23 3.36
N GLY A 112 10.14 6.37 3.94
CA GLY A 112 11.36 7.09 3.58
C GLY A 112 11.35 7.74 2.21
N ASN A 113 10.17 8.01 1.64
CA ASN A 113 10.07 8.51 0.26
C ASN A 113 9.98 10.03 0.13
N SER A 114 10.11 10.77 1.24
CA SER A 114 9.99 12.24 1.26
C SER A 114 8.65 12.77 0.67
N PHE A 115 7.56 12.01 0.79
CA PHE A 115 6.25 12.42 0.30
C PHE A 115 5.66 13.56 1.12
N VAL A 116 5.27 14.64 0.48
CA VAL A 116 4.56 15.75 1.12
C VAL A 116 3.03 15.62 1.01
N GLY A 117 2.55 14.76 0.12
CA GLY A 117 1.14 14.57 -0.15
C GLY A 117 0.87 13.71 -1.38
N TRP A 118 -0.41 13.65 -1.75
CA TRP A 118 -0.87 13.06 -2.99
C TRP A 118 -0.89 14.11 -4.11
N ALA A 119 -0.68 13.66 -5.34
CA ALA A 119 -0.78 14.50 -6.54
C ALA A 119 -2.24 14.93 -6.81
N ASP A 120 -3.21 14.12 -6.36
CA ASP A 120 -4.62 14.44 -6.38
C ASP A 120 -5.11 14.91 -5.00
N THR A 121 -6.06 15.85 -4.99
CA THR A 121 -6.69 16.34 -3.75
C THR A 121 -7.54 15.28 -3.05
N GLU A 122 -7.77 14.14 -3.70
CA GLU A 122 -8.63 13.03 -3.26
C GLU A 122 -7.86 11.75 -2.93
N GLY A 123 -6.54 11.82 -2.73
CA GLY A 123 -5.72 10.62 -2.67
C GLY A 123 -6.14 9.60 -1.61
N PHE A 124 -6.57 10.08 -0.43
CA PHE A 124 -7.08 9.21 0.62
C PHE A 124 -8.50 8.69 0.39
N GLU A 125 -9.37 9.44 -0.30
CA GLU A 125 -10.68 8.91 -0.72
C GLU A 125 -10.51 7.76 -1.72
N LYS A 126 -9.41 7.76 -2.49
CA LYS A 126 -9.02 6.63 -3.33
C LYS A 126 -8.47 5.46 -2.50
N LEU A 127 -7.56 5.71 -1.57
CA LEU A 127 -7.05 4.66 -0.68
C LEU A 127 -8.15 3.99 0.17
N LYS A 128 -9.17 4.72 0.57
CA LYS A 128 -10.35 4.19 1.27
C LYS A 128 -11.10 3.13 0.47
N GLN A 129 -10.97 3.12 -0.86
CA GLN A 129 -11.55 2.07 -1.71
C GLN A 129 -10.82 0.73 -1.56
N LEU A 130 -9.60 0.72 -1.02
CA LEU A 130 -8.81 -0.48 -0.71
C LEU A 130 -9.31 -1.11 0.60
N ARG A 131 -10.52 -1.67 0.56
CA ARG A 131 -11.24 -2.19 1.74
C ARG A 131 -10.53 -3.32 2.51
N LYS A 132 -9.50 -3.91 1.92
CA LYS A 132 -8.68 -4.98 2.50
C LYS A 132 -7.37 -4.48 3.09
N LEU A 133 -7.08 -3.17 3.00
CA LEU A 133 -5.85 -2.57 3.51
C LEU A 133 -5.84 -2.60 5.04
N GLU A 134 -4.97 -3.41 5.61
CA GLU A 134 -4.81 -3.61 7.05
C GLU A 134 -3.56 -2.94 7.60
N LYS A 135 -2.52 -2.76 6.78
CA LYS A 135 -1.25 -2.15 7.20
C LYS A 135 -0.90 -0.99 6.27
N LEU A 136 -0.61 0.15 6.86
CA LEU A 136 -0.12 1.33 6.16
C LEU A 136 1.11 1.86 6.87
N ASP A 137 2.23 1.89 6.14
CA ASP A 137 3.47 2.52 6.61
C ASP A 137 3.77 3.73 5.75
N LEU A 138 3.80 4.90 6.39
CA LEU A 138 4.18 6.15 5.76
C LEU A 138 5.37 6.80 6.50
N SER A 139 6.10 6.05 7.33
CA SER A 139 7.21 6.58 8.13
C SER A 139 8.28 7.30 7.31
N GLY A 140 8.92 8.33 7.89
CA GLY A 140 10.00 9.08 7.21
C GLY A 140 9.55 9.78 5.93
N ASN A 141 8.29 10.21 5.86
CA ASN A 141 7.78 11.10 4.81
C ASN A 141 7.54 12.51 5.37
N LEU A 142 7.19 13.45 4.50
CA LEU A 142 7.07 14.88 4.80
C LEU A 142 5.62 15.38 4.77
N PHE A 143 4.62 14.50 5.02
CA PHE A 143 3.22 14.92 5.05
C PHE A 143 2.99 15.88 6.22
N ASN A 144 2.04 16.81 6.05
CA ASN A 144 1.63 17.71 7.11
C ASN A 144 0.42 17.16 7.91
N ARG A 145 0.04 17.86 8.98
CA ARG A 145 -1.05 17.48 9.90
C ARG A 145 -2.42 17.23 9.24
N SER A 146 -2.67 17.70 8.03
CA SER A 146 -3.94 17.45 7.32
C SER A 146 -4.15 15.96 7.03
N ILE A 147 -3.06 15.16 7.00
CA ILE A 147 -3.09 13.73 6.74
C ILE A 147 -3.99 12.96 7.72
N PHE A 148 -4.06 13.38 8.99
CA PHE A 148 -4.79 12.62 10.02
C PHE A 148 -6.31 12.60 9.78
N LEU A 149 -6.87 13.68 9.24
CA LEU A 149 -8.28 13.72 8.86
C LEU A 149 -8.60 12.63 7.85
N SER A 150 -7.72 12.47 6.88
CA SER A 150 -7.92 11.53 5.79
C SER A 150 -7.59 10.08 6.20
N LEU A 151 -6.55 9.88 7.01
CA LEU A 151 -6.21 8.58 7.58
C LEU A 151 -7.36 8.02 8.43
N SER A 152 -8.09 8.87 9.15
CA SER A 152 -9.24 8.46 9.98
C SER A 152 -10.33 7.68 9.22
N GLN A 153 -10.38 7.84 7.90
CA GLN A 153 -11.37 7.21 7.04
C GLN A 153 -10.98 5.79 6.60
N LEU A 154 -9.73 5.36 6.84
CA LEU A 154 -9.21 4.04 6.48
C LEU A 154 -9.57 2.99 7.54
N SER A 155 -10.87 2.75 7.72
CA SER A 155 -11.44 1.94 8.82
C SER A 155 -11.06 0.45 8.81
N SER A 156 -10.37 -0.03 7.78
CA SER A 156 -9.83 -1.40 7.71
C SER A 156 -8.45 -1.54 8.37
N LEU A 157 -7.76 -0.43 8.67
CA LEU A 157 -6.40 -0.45 9.22
C LEU A 157 -6.35 -1.09 10.61
N LYS A 158 -5.36 -1.97 10.77
CA LYS A 158 -4.91 -2.61 12.01
C LYS A 158 -3.54 -2.13 12.44
N SER A 159 -2.69 -1.76 11.48
CA SER A 159 -1.35 -1.22 11.73
C SER A 159 -1.15 0.07 10.97
N LEU A 160 -0.73 1.12 11.67
CA LEU A 160 -0.41 2.43 11.09
C LEU A 160 0.95 2.89 11.62
N ASN A 161 1.89 3.13 10.72
CA ASN A 161 3.20 3.68 11.06
C ASN A 161 3.32 5.11 10.50
N LEU A 162 3.42 6.08 11.40
CA LEU A 162 3.64 7.50 11.13
C LEU A 162 4.87 8.01 11.89
N LYS A 163 5.90 7.16 12.02
CA LYS A 163 7.18 7.53 12.59
C LYS A 163 7.85 8.67 11.79
N ASP A 164 8.54 9.58 12.49
CA ASP A 164 9.44 10.59 11.90
C ASP A 164 8.74 11.59 10.96
N TYR A 165 7.78 12.33 11.50
CA TYR A 165 7.03 13.36 10.77
C TYR A 165 7.21 14.78 11.33
N ASN A 166 7.91 14.91 12.47
CA ASN A 166 8.01 16.16 13.23
C ASN A 166 6.63 16.81 13.52
N ILE A 167 5.56 16.00 13.59
CA ILE A 167 4.21 16.49 13.86
C ILE A 167 3.94 16.48 15.36
N GLY A 168 3.56 17.64 15.88
CA GLY A 168 3.31 17.80 17.31
C GLY A 168 1.89 17.48 17.75
N SER A 169 0.88 17.66 16.89
CA SER A 169 -0.55 17.64 17.27
C SER A 169 -1.46 17.18 16.12
N GLY A 170 -2.71 16.83 16.41
CA GLY A 170 -3.70 16.36 15.42
C GLY A 170 -4.01 14.86 15.50
N PHE A 171 -3.34 14.12 16.39
CA PHE A 171 -3.53 12.68 16.56
C PHE A 171 -4.93 12.29 17.05
N GLU A 172 -5.66 13.22 17.69
CA GLU A 172 -7.06 13.01 18.10
C GLU A 172 -7.99 12.67 16.92
N ARG A 173 -7.60 13.07 15.71
CA ARG A 173 -8.33 12.82 14.46
C ARG A 173 -8.21 11.38 13.98
N LEU A 174 -7.20 10.63 14.45
CA LEU A 174 -7.09 9.19 14.18
C LEU A 174 -8.16 8.38 14.91
N SER A 175 -9.05 9.04 15.66
CA SER A 175 -10.19 8.43 16.34
C SER A 175 -11.15 7.62 15.45
N GLY A 176 -11.16 7.83 14.13
CA GLY A 176 -11.96 7.00 13.21
C GLY A 176 -11.44 5.57 12.99
N LEU A 177 -10.20 5.26 13.40
CA LEU A 177 -9.53 3.98 13.16
C LEU A 177 -9.89 2.92 14.20
N ASN A 178 -11.14 2.46 14.20
CA ASN A 178 -11.68 1.58 15.25
C ASN A 178 -11.10 0.15 15.28
N LYS A 179 -10.34 -0.25 14.25
CA LYS A 179 -9.69 -1.58 14.17
C LYS A 179 -8.18 -1.52 14.43
N LEU A 180 -7.66 -0.34 14.76
CA LEU A 180 -6.23 -0.12 14.91
C LEU A 180 -5.71 -0.81 16.17
N GLU A 181 -4.74 -1.71 15.98
CA GLU A 181 -4.08 -2.50 17.01
C GLU A 181 -2.67 -1.95 17.27
N ILE A 182 -2.00 -1.48 16.22
CA ILE A 182 -0.62 -0.99 16.24
C ILE A 182 -0.60 0.42 15.66
N LEU A 183 -0.10 1.38 16.46
CA LEU A 183 0.16 2.75 16.04
C LEU A 183 1.57 3.14 16.45
N ASP A 184 2.43 3.39 15.47
CA ASP A 184 3.78 3.89 15.68
C ASP A 184 3.82 5.40 15.38
N LEU A 185 4.08 6.19 16.43
CA LEU A 185 4.29 7.64 16.37
C LEU A 185 5.70 8.02 16.85
N SER A 186 6.63 7.06 16.93
CA SER A 186 8.01 7.34 17.37
C SER A 186 8.66 8.43 16.53
N ASP A 187 9.65 9.11 17.10
CA ASP A 187 10.40 10.19 16.46
C ASP A 187 9.50 11.37 15.96
N ASN A 188 8.35 11.59 16.61
CA ASN A 188 7.54 12.82 16.49
C ASN A 188 7.69 13.74 17.71
N THR A 189 7.24 15.00 17.57
CA THR A 189 7.23 15.99 18.67
C THR A 189 6.06 15.78 19.62
N LEU A 190 6.08 14.66 20.33
CA LEU A 190 5.01 14.28 21.27
C LEU A 190 5.10 15.06 22.59
N ASN A 191 3.94 15.48 23.11
CA ASN A 191 3.77 16.01 24.46
C ASN A 191 2.64 15.25 25.18
N ASP A 192 2.50 15.43 26.50
CA ASP A 192 1.55 14.67 27.33
C ASP A 192 0.10 14.75 26.80
N GLU A 193 -0.35 15.93 26.37
CA GLU A 193 -1.71 16.12 25.83
C GLU A 193 -1.94 15.35 24.53
N ASN A 194 -0.96 15.39 23.62
CA ASN A 194 -1.05 14.76 22.30
C ASN A 194 -0.81 13.25 22.37
N VAL A 195 -0.06 12.77 23.36
CA VAL A 195 0.10 11.36 23.68
C VAL A 195 -1.21 10.80 24.25
N LEU A 196 -1.85 11.49 25.20
CA LEU A 196 -3.13 11.03 25.76
C LEU A 196 -4.24 10.99 24.71
N SER A 197 -4.26 11.93 23.77
CA SER A 197 -5.25 11.94 22.68
C SER A 197 -5.03 10.80 21.67
N ALA A 198 -3.77 10.39 21.43
CA ALA A 198 -3.42 9.25 20.59
C ALA A 198 -3.60 7.89 21.31
N LEU A 199 -3.14 7.79 22.56
CA LEU A 199 -3.11 6.57 23.37
C LEU A 199 -4.43 6.26 24.07
N GLY A 200 -5.33 7.23 24.23
CA GLY A 200 -6.68 7.01 24.74
C GLY A 200 -7.47 5.93 23.98
N LYS A 201 -6.94 5.46 22.83
CA LYS A 201 -7.48 4.34 22.04
C LYS A 201 -6.61 3.07 22.02
N LEU A 202 -5.28 3.16 22.10
CA LEU A 202 -4.41 1.98 22.22
C LEU A 202 -4.46 1.35 23.63
N ILE A 203 -4.73 2.15 24.67
CA ILE A 203 -4.78 1.71 26.08
C ILE A 203 -6.07 0.94 26.42
N ILE A 204 -7.09 0.91 25.56
CA ILE A 204 -8.39 0.25 25.85
C ILE A 204 -8.46 -1.23 25.38
N THR A 205 -7.41 -1.78 24.76
CA THR A 205 -7.31 -3.23 24.44
C THR A 205 -6.29 -3.98 25.31
N LEU A 206 -6.14 -3.60 26.57
CA LEU A 206 -5.73 -4.56 27.60
C LEU A 206 -7.00 -5.28 28.07
N GLU A 207 -7.36 -6.38 27.40
CA GLU A 207 -8.34 -7.32 27.96
C GLU A 207 -7.91 -7.67 29.38
N LYS A 208 -8.83 -7.45 30.32
CA LYS A 208 -8.73 -7.91 31.71
C LYS A 208 -8.40 -9.41 31.66
N PRO A 209 -7.35 -9.91 32.35
CA PRO A 209 -7.18 -11.35 32.46
C PRO A 209 -8.46 -11.94 33.05
N SER A 210 -9.04 -12.90 32.34
CA SER A 210 -10.15 -13.70 32.83
C SER A 210 -9.72 -14.36 34.14
N LEU A 211 -10.31 -13.90 35.24
CA LEU A 211 -10.24 -14.60 36.51
C LEU A 211 -11.03 -15.90 36.36
N ILE A 212 -10.31 -17.00 36.13
CA ILE A 212 -10.71 -18.36 36.49
C ILE A 212 -9.80 -18.78 37.64
#